data_AF-A0A956Q5T7-F1
#
_entry.id   AF-A0A956Q5T7-F1
#
_cell.length_a   1.000
_cell.length_b   1.000
_cell.length_c   1.000
_cell.angle_alpha   90.00
_cell.angle_beta   90.00
_cell.angle_gamma   90.00
#
_symmetry.space_group_name_H-M   'P 1'
#
loop_
_entity.id
_entity.type
_entity.pdbx_description
1 polymer ?
#
loop_
_entity_poly.entity_id
_entity_poly.type
_entity_poly.pdbx_seq_one_letter_code
_entity_poly.pdbx_strand_id
1 'polypeptide(L)'
;MPSKSSTPTTLEIPENAHRKNLEGIGYLPLEHLPDLSEIQKNSFNWFLLEGLKEELLSFSPIKDYTGRLELYFLPEYSFEKPKYTVSEARVHEATYSKQLRIMLRLVNRDTGEIKEQEAYIGEIPVMTDRGTFIINGAERVIISQIVRSPGIYYKKDNAPNGKRIFNATLIPNRGAWLKLESDANDVVYVKIDKNRKIPATTLLRALGLTEQDMENQIRHFDFLQKTLDKDSTSDTDEALVEVYKRLRPGDPASAAGGRTLLESRFFDDKRYDLGMVGRYKMNKKLGLSIPDSTRTLTVQDIVAAVDYLVNLHYDDGEVDEIDHLGNRRISTVGELIQNQFRVGLTRLERIVKERMT
;
A
#
# COMPACT_ATOMS: atom_id res chain seq x y z
N MET A 1 46.45 22.94 35.79
CA MET A 1 45.42 23.03 34.75
C MET A 1 44.15 22.38 35.25
N PRO A 2 43.09 23.11 35.62
CA PRO A 2 41.80 22.51 35.96
C PRO A 2 40.88 22.47 34.74
N SER A 3 40.26 21.32 34.52
CA SER A 3 39.25 21.04 33.50
C SER A 3 37.96 21.80 33.80
N LYS A 4 37.42 22.50 32.80
CA LYS A 4 36.04 23.02 32.85
C LYS A 4 35.12 22.03 32.15
N SER A 5 34.40 21.22 32.91
CA SER A 5 33.20 20.55 32.45
C SER A 5 32.05 21.56 32.48
N SER A 6 31.69 22.13 31.34
CA SER A 6 30.46 22.93 31.23
C SER A 6 29.27 22.00 31.03
N THR A 7 28.51 21.78 32.10
CA THR A 7 27.12 21.30 31.99
C THR A 7 26.30 22.31 31.18
N PRO A 8 25.35 21.88 30.33
CA PRO A 8 24.46 22.81 29.65
C PRO A 8 23.60 23.51 30.68
N THR A 9 23.72 24.84 30.79
CA THR A 9 22.86 25.65 31.64
C THR A 9 21.44 25.63 31.06
N THR A 10 20.50 24.99 31.76
CA THR A 10 19.08 25.14 31.47
C THR A 10 18.72 26.61 31.62
N LEU A 11 18.28 27.26 30.54
CA LEU A 11 17.76 28.62 30.60
C LEU A 11 16.45 28.62 31.41
N GLU A 12 16.49 29.11 32.64
CA GLU A 12 15.30 29.43 33.41
C GLU A 12 14.66 30.69 32.83
N ILE A 13 13.49 30.55 32.21
CA ILE A 13 12.70 31.68 31.73
C ILE A 13 11.89 32.21 32.93
N PRO A 14 12.10 33.46 33.37
CA PRO A 14 11.31 34.04 34.46
C PRO A 14 9.82 34.06 34.11
N GLU A 15 8.93 33.79 35.08
CA GLU A 15 7.46 33.84 34.89
C GLU A 15 6.96 35.18 34.30
N ASN A 16 7.73 36.27 34.47
CA ASN A 16 7.43 37.62 33.98
C ASN A 16 8.30 38.06 32.79
N ALA A 17 8.83 37.13 32.00
CA ALA A 17 9.63 37.46 30.83
C ALA A 17 8.78 38.09 29.71
N HIS A 18 8.97 39.38 29.45
CA HIS A 18 8.31 40.07 28.34
C HIS A 18 9.17 40.00 27.07
N ARG A 19 8.67 39.30 26.05
CA ARG A 19 9.29 39.23 24.72
C ARG A 19 9.12 40.58 24.02
N LYS A 20 10.22 41.33 23.84
CA LYS A 20 10.26 42.51 22.96
C LYS A 20 10.49 42.05 21.51
N ASN A 21 9.59 42.43 20.59
CA ASN A 21 9.72 42.15 19.15
C ASN A 21 9.88 43.47 18.37
N LEU A 22 10.36 43.38 17.13
CA LEU A 22 10.40 44.52 16.21
C LEU A 22 8.99 45.03 15.88
N GLU A 23 8.81 46.34 15.90
CA GLU A 23 7.54 47.01 15.64
C GLU A 23 7.03 46.72 14.20
N GLY A 24 5.73 46.42 14.06
CA GLY A 24 5.04 46.32 12.76
C GLY A 24 4.55 44.92 12.33
N ILE A 25 4.94 43.85 13.03
CA ILE A 25 4.42 42.49 12.79
C ILE A 25 3.44 42.14 13.91
N GLY A 26 2.15 41.99 13.56
CA GLY A 26 1.09 41.63 14.49
C GLY A 26 1.35 40.31 15.23
N TYR A 27 0.87 40.22 16.47
CA TYR A 27 0.97 39.03 17.31
C TYR A 27 -0.01 37.95 16.82
N LEU A 28 0.49 36.74 16.55
CA LEU A 28 -0.31 35.54 16.72
C LEU A 28 -0.05 35.02 18.13
N PRO A 29 -1.07 35.03 19.02
CA PRO A 29 -0.91 34.43 20.33
C PRO A 29 -0.49 32.98 20.25
N LEU A 30 0.31 32.52 21.22
CA LEU A 30 0.72 31.12 21.30
C LEU A 30 -0.50 30.20 21.34
N GLU A 31 -1.58 30.68 21.95
CA GLU A 31 -2.91 30.06 22.01
C GLU A 31 -3.58 29.87 20.64
N HIS A 32 -3.14 30.63 19.62
CA HIS A 32 -3.63 30.54 18.24
C HIS A 32 -2.72 29.67 17.36
N LEU A 33 -1.59 29.17 17.89
CA LEU A 33 -0.76 28.20 17.17
C LEU A 33 -1.35 26.79 17.38
N PRO A 34 -1.49 25.99 16.32
CA PRO A 34 -1.96 24.62 16.44
C PRO A 34 -0.96 23.77 17.24
N ASP A 35 -1.45 22.72 17.91
CA ASP A 35 -0.55 21.72 18.50
C ASP A 35 0.20 21.02 17.34
N LEU A 36 1.50 21.27 17.24
CA LEU A 36 2.34 20.73 16.17
C LEU A 36 2.45 19.19 16.23
N SER A 37 2.09 18.57 17.36
CA SER A 37 2.01 17.12 17.53
C SER A 37 0.63 16.54 17.22
N GLU A 38 -0.37 17.39 17.00
CA GLU A 38 -1.77 16.99 16.78
C GLU A 38 -1.92 16.04 15.59
N ILE A 39 -1.20 16.31 14.50
CA ILE A 39 -1.21 15.45 13.31
C ILE A 39 -0.81 14.01 13.66
N GLN A 40 0.19 13.83 14.54
CA GLN A 40 0.64 12.50 14.96
C GLN A 40 -0.40 11.84 15.87
N LYS A 41 -0.92 12.57 16.85
CA LYS A 41 -1.92 12.08 17.81
C LYS A 41 -3.22 11.68 17.12
N ASN A 42 -3.76 12.55 16.28
CA ASN A 42 -5.00 12.31 15.54
C ASN A 42 -4.85 11.13 14.59
N SER A 43 -3.73 11.05 13.87
CA SER A 43 -3.43 9.92 12.99
C SER A 43 -3.35 8.59 13.74
N PHE A 44 -2.66 8.54 14.89
CA PHE A 44 -2.56 7.33 15.69
C PHE A 44 -3.91 6.94 16.32
N ASN A 45 -4.68 7.92 16.81
CA ASN A 45 -6.01 7.67 17.35
C ASN A 45 -6.97 7.13 16.27
N TRP A 46 -6.93 7.71 15.07
CA TRP A 46 -7.67 7.20 13.92
C TRP A 46 -7.30 5.74 13.61
N PHE A 47 -6.01 5.39 13.62
CA PHE A 47 -5.58 4.01 13.43
C PHE A 47 -6.18 3.06 14.49
N LEU A 48 -6.17 3.47 15.77
CA LEU A 48 -6.71 2.67 16.86
C LEU A 48 -8.23 2.50 16.82
N LEU A 49 -8.98 3.45 16.25
CA LEU A 49 -10.45 3.44 16.24
C LEU A 49 -11.04 2.89 14.93
N GLU A 50 -10.41 3.23 13.81
CA GLU A 50 -10.93 2.94 12.47
C GLU A 50 -9.94 2.07 11.68
N GLY A 51 -8.67 2.46 11.62
CA GLY A 51 -7.68 1.80 10.77
C GLY A 51 -7.49 0.30 11.09
N LEU A 52 -7.47 -0.08 12.37
CA LEU A 52 -7.42 -1.49 12.79
C LEU A 52 -8.67 -2.27 12.35
N LYS A 53 -9.85 -1.67 12.52
CA LYS A 53 -11.12 -2.28 12.11
C LYS A 53 -11.14 -2.52 10.60
N GLU A 54 -10.73 -1.53 9.81
CA GLU A 54 -10.62 -1.65 8.36
C GLU A 54 -9.70 -2.80 7.95
N GLU A 55 -8.53 -2.91 8.59
CA GLU A 55 -7.58 -3.99 8.31
C GLU A 55 -8.19 -5.36 8.62
N LEU A 56 -8.74 -5.55 9.82
CA LEU A 56 -9.33 -6.82 10.24
C LEU A 56 -10.48 -7.26 9.32
N LEU A 57 -11.37 -6.33 8.96
CA LEU A 57 -12.47 -6.61 8.05
C LEU A 57 -11.99 -6.92 6.63
N SER A 58 -10.90 -6.29 6.16
CA SER A 58 -10.36 -6.55 4.83
C SER A 58 -9.81 -7.98 4.66
N PHE A 59 -9.33 -8.60 5.75
CA PHE A 59 -8.89 -10.01 5.75
C PHE A 59 -10.00 -11.00 6.11
N SER A 60 -11.20 -10.52 6.44
CA SER A 60 -12.34 -11.34 6.87
C SER A 60 -13.34 -11.59 5.73
N PRO A 61 -13.83 -12.83 5.52
CA PRO A 61 -13.37 -14.06 6.15
C PRO A 61 -12.09 -14.62 5.50
N ILE A 62 -11.31 -15.33 6.31
CA ILE A 62 -10.25 -16.23 5.82
C ILE A 62 -10.91 -17.58 5.53
N LYS A 63 -10.85 -18.03 4.27
CA LYS A 63 -11.36 -19.33 3.84
C LYS A 63 -10.23 -20.32 3.62
N ASP A 64 -10.47 -21.59 3.94
CA ASP A 64 -9.58 -22.68 3.55
C ASP A 64 -9.63 -22.93 2.03
N TYR A 65 -8.77 -23.82 1.50
CA TYR A 65 -8.71 -24.08 0.06
C TYR A 65 -9.96 -24.78 -0.49
N THR A 66 -10.72 -25.48 0.36
CA THR A 66 -11.96 -26.16 -0.05
C THR A 66 -13.21 -25.30 0.14
N GLY A 67 -13.11 -24.20 0.89
CA GLY A 67 -14.23 -23.31 1.24
C GLY A 67 -15.16 -23.87 2.33
N ARG A 68 -14.78 -24.95 3.00
CA ARG A 68 -15.54 -25.61 4.07
C ARG A 68 -15.39 -24.89 5.41
N LEU A 69 -14.22 -24.31 5.69
CA LEU A 69 -13.93 -23.59 6.91
C LEU A 69 -13.75 -22.10 6.63
N GLU A 70 -14.45 -21.27 7.38
CA GLU A 70 -14.35 -19.82 7.29
C GLU A 70 -14.09 -19.22 8.68
N LEU A 71 -12.96 -18.51 8.82
CA LEU A 71 -12.63 -17.77 10.03
C LEU A 71 -12.89 -16.28 9.81
N TYR A 72 -13.71 -15.71 10.68
CA TYR A 72 -14.07 -14.31 10.68
C TYR A 72 -13.38 -13.57 11.82
N PHE A 73 -12.77 -12.43 11.51
CA PHE A 73 -12.47 -11.41 12.49
C PHE A 73 -13.75 -10.61 12.74
N LEU A 74 -14.26 -10.62 13.98
CA LEU A 74 -15.37 -9.76 14.35
C LEU A 74 -14.88 -8.32 14.53
N PRO A 75 -15.75 -7.31 14.28
CA PRO A 75 -15.35 -5.90 14.28
C PRO A 75 -14.98 -5.36 15.66
N GLU A 76 -15.37 -6.06 16.72
CA GLU A 76 -15.10 -5.68 18.10
C GLU A 76 -13.73 -6.21 18.52
N TYR A 77 -12.88 -5.29 18.96
CA TYR A 77 -11.61 -5.58 19.60
C TYR A 77 -11.47 -4.77 20.88
N SER A 78 -10.72 -5.33 21.82
CA SER A 78 -10.47 -4.72 23.11
C SER A 78 -8.98 -4.52 23.31
N PHE A 79 -8.66 -3.45 24.02
CA PHE A 79 -7.30 -3.19 24.50
C PHE A 79 -7.28 -3.37 26.01
N GLU A 80 -6.47 -4.30 26.48
CA GLU A 80 -6.19 -4.37 27.91
C GLU A 80 -5.38 -3.15 28.36
N LYS A 81 -5.40 -2.88 29.67
CA LYS A 81 -4.60 -1.81 30.25
C LYS A 81 -3.11 -2.10 30.01
N PRO A 82 -2.28 -1.07 29.77
CA PRO A 82 -0.85 -1.25 29.68
C PRO A 82 -0.31 -1.93 30.94
N LYS A 83 0.63 -2.86 30.76
CA LYS A 83 1.32 -3.54 31.88
C LYS A 83 2.14 -2.58 32.73
N TYR A 84 2.67 -1.54 32.10
CA TYR A 84 3.50 -0.51 32.71
C TYR A 84 2.95 0.87 32.40
N THR A 85 3.14 1.81 33.30
CA THR A 85 3.07 3.24 33.00
C THR A 85 4.25 3.67 32.14
N VAL A 86 4.21 4.88 31.56
CA VAL A 86 5.30 5.42 30.73
C VAL A 86 6.63 5.48 31.51
N SER A 87 6.59 5.89 32.78
CA SER A 87 7.79 5.97 33.63
C SER A 87 8.33 4.59 33.99
N GLU A 88 7.47 3.64 34.35
CA GLU A 88 7.88 2.26 34.63
C GLU A 88 8.48 1.59 33.39
N ALA A 89 7.90 1.80 32.21
CA ALA A 89 8.43 1.24 30.96
C ALA A 89 9.86 1.73 30.69
N ARG A 90 10.17 3.00 31.00
CA ARG A 90 11.54 3.55 30.90
C ARG A 90 12.51 2.90 31.88
N VAL A 91 12.11 2.75 33.14
CA VAL A 91 12.97 2.20 34.20
C VAL A 91 13.23 0.71 34.02
N HIS A 92 12.20 -0.04 33.60
CA HIS A 92 12.29 -1.49 33.43
C HIS A 92 12.77 -1.94 32.04
N GLU A 93 13.25 -1.01 31.21
CA GLU A 93 13.63 -1.29 29.81
C GLU A 93 12.53 -2.03 29.03
N ALA A 94 11.27 -1.76 29.36
CA ALA A 94 10.10 -2.40 28.77
C ALA A 94 9.46 -1.54 27.68
N THR A 95 8.57 -2.15 26.88
CA THR A 95 7.79 -1.42 25.87
C THR A 95 6.45 -0.98 26.47
N TYR A 96 6.06 0.28 26.25
CA TYR A 96 4.75 0.80 26.64
C TYR A 96 3.71 0.39 25.58
N SER A 97 3.01 -0.71 25.85
CA SER A 97 2.07 -1.35 24.93
C SER A 97 0.75 -1.72 25.61
N LYS A 98 -0.29 -1.92 24.79
CA LYS A 98 -1.55 -2.54 25.21
C LYS A 98 -1.73 -3.89 24.52
N GLN A 99 -2.32 -4.85 25.21
CA GLN A 99 -2.66 -6.15 24.61
C GLN A 99 -3.93 -6.01 23.77
N LEU A 100 -3.85 -6.41 22.50
CA LEU A 100 -4.98 -6.45 21.57
C LEU A 100 -5.62 -7.84 21.62
N ARG A 101 -6.91 -7.87 21.93
CA ARG A 101 -7.76 -9.06 21.80
C ARG A 101 -8.87 -8.82 20.81
N ILE A 102 -9.21 -9.88 20.07
CA ILE A 102 -10.23 -9.85 19.03
C ILE A 102 -11.11 -11.07 19.18
N MET A 103 -12.42 -10.89 19.04
CA MET A 103 -13.35 -12.01 18.93
C MET A 103 -13.25 -12.65 17.54
N LEU A 104 -12.93 -13.93 17.50
CA LEU A 104 -12.88 -14.71 16.27
C LEU A 104 -14.10 -15.61 16.18
N ARG A 105 -14.65 -15.79 14.98
CA ARG A 105 -15.72 -16.75 14.71
C ARG A 105 -15.26 -17.74 13.65
N LEU A 106 -15.16 -19.01 14.00
CA LEU A 106 -14.93 -20.11 13.07
C LEU A 106 -16.28 -20.73 12.68
N VAL A 107 -16.54 -20.80 11.38
CA VAL A 107 -17.75 -21.40 10.80
C VAL A 107 -17.34 -22.62 10.00
N ASN A 108 -17.91 -23.77 10.34
CA ASN A 108 -17.82 -24.98 9.53
C ASN A 108 -19.07 -25.08 8.63
N ARG A 109 -18.89 -24.96 7.32
CA ARG A 109 -19.97 -24.98 6.32
C ARG A 109 -20.58 -26.37 6.13
N ASP A 110 -19.86 -27.44 6.45
CA ASP A 110 -20.36 -28.81 6.30
C ASP A 110 -21.28 -29.19 7.47
N THR A 111 -20.89 -28.85 8.70
CA THR A 111 -21.65 -29.20 9.91
C THR A 111 -22.61 -28.11 10.36
N GLY A 112 -22.42 -26.88 9.87
CA GLY A 112 -23.12 -25.68 10.37
C GLY A 112 -22.65 -25.22 11.75
N GLU A 113 -21.60 -25.83 12.31
CA GLU A 113 -21.07 -25.49 13.64
C GLU A 113 -20.40 -24.11 13.63
N ILE A 114 -20.73 -23.28 14.61
CA ILE A 114 -20.16 -21.95 14.82
C ILE A 114 -19.45 -21.95 16.17
N LYS A 115 -18.17 -21.59 16.18
CA LYS A 115 -17.37 -21.41 17.39
C LYS A 115 -16.87 -19.98 17.47
N GLU A 116 -17.20 -19.30 18.55
CA GLU A 116 -16.68 -17.98 18.87
C GLU A 116 -15.68 -18.07 20.01
N GLN A 117 -14.54 -17.41 19.85
CA GLN A 117 -13.50 -17.38 20.86
C GLN A 117 -12.76 -16.05 20.83
N GLU A 118 -12.55 -15.47 22.00
CA GLU A 118 -11.66 -14.33 22.14
C GLU A 118 -10.20 -14.79 22.02
N ALA A 119 -9.47 -14.20 21.07
CA ALA A 119 -8.07 -14.50 20.82
C ALA A 119 -7.20 -13.28 21.11
N TYR A 120 -6.08 -13.53 21.80
CA TYR A 120 -5.00 -12.58 21.91
C TYR A 120 -4.21 -12.53 20.59
N ILE A 121 -4.12 -11.34 19.99
CA ILE A 121 -3.46 -11.14 18.69
C ILE A 121 -2.02 -10.67 18.87
N GLY A 122 -1.77 -9.83 19.88
CA GLY A 122 -0.45 -9.28 20.13
C GLY A 122 -0.48 -8.03 21.01
N GLU A 123 0.69 -7.44 21.23
CA GLU A 123 0.81 -6.15 21.90
C GLU A 123 1.01 -5.03 20.87
N ILE A 124 0.25 -3.95 21.03
CA ILE A 124 0.39 -2.73 20.22
C ILE A 124 1.07 -1.66 21.06
N PRO A 125 2.27 -1.17 20.68
CA PRO A 125 2.87 0.01 21.30
C PRO A 125 1.91 1.20 21.20
N VAL A 126 1.71 1.89 22.33
CA VAL A 126 0.77 3.03 22.40
C VAL A 126 1.52 4.34 22.50
N MET A 127 0.98 5.36 21.84
CA MET A 127 1.53 6.71 21.84
C MET A 127 1.32 7.38 23.20
N THR A 128 2.34 8.08 23.68
CA THR A 128 2.28 8.92 24.88
C THR A 128 1.61 10.27 24.57
N ASP A 129 1.27 11.03 25.60
CA ASP A 129 0.70 12.38 25.44
C ASP A 129 1.65 13.36 24.71
N ARG A 130 2.94 13.02 24.62
CA ARG A 130 3.96 13.80 23.90
C ARG A 130 4.06 13.44 22.42
N GLY A 131 3.26 12.51 21.92
CA GLY A 131 3.35 12.02 20.54
C GLY A 131 4.52 11.06 20.30
N THR A 132 5.05 10.43 21.36
CA THR A 132 6.20 9.52 21.31
C THR A 132 5.80 8.10 21.70
N PHE A 133 6.71 7.12 21.52
CA PHE A 133 6.54 5.73 21.92
C PHE A 133 7.68 5.31 22.83
N ILE A 134 7.43 4.47 23.84
CA ILE A 134 8.49 3.85 24.64
C ILE A 134 8.70 2.42 24.15
N ILE A 135 9.85 2.15 23.55
CA ILE A 135 10.23 0.84 23.02
C ILE A 135 11.50 0.38 23.74
N ASN A 136 11.39 -0.68 24.52
CA ASN A 136 12.48 -1.23 25.34
C ASN A 136 13.17 -0.15 26.19
N GLY A 137 12.37 0.62 26.93
CA GLY A 137 12.80 1.75 27.77
C GLY A 137 13.18 3.03 27.04
N ALA A 138 13.49 2.96 25.73
CA ALA A 138 13.89 4.11 24.94
C ALA A 138 12.68 4.86 24.36
N GLU A 139 12.67 6.18 24.51
CA GLU A 139 11.67 7.03 23.86
C GLU A 139 12.00 7.24 22.38
N ARG A 140 11.01 7.01 21.52
CA ARG A 140 11.14 7.04 20.07
C ARG A 140 10.01 7.85 19.45
N VAL A 141 10.27 8.42 18.28
CA VAL A 141 9.28 9.14 17.48
C VAL A 141 9.18 8.48 16.12
N ILE A 142 7.96 8.25 15.64
CA ILE A 142 7.72 7.80 14.28
C ILE A 142 7.60 9.04 13.39
N ILE A 143 8.47 9.12 12.39
CA ILE A 143 8.52 10.25 11.47
C ILE A 143 7.55 9.97 10.31
N SER A 144 6.65 10.91 10.05
CA SER A 144 5.78 10.85 8.87
C SER A 144 6.61 10.87 7.59
N GLN A 145 6.22 10.06 6.60
CA GLN A 145 6.99 9.88 5.37
C GLN A 145 6.35 10.61 4.20
N ILE A 146 7.17 11.18 3.32
CA ILE A 146 6.69 11.72 2.05
C ILE A 146 6.73 10.59 1.01
N VAL A 147 5.56 10.05 0.68
CA VAL A 147 5.40 8.94 -0.25
C VAL A 147 4.80 9.43 -1.56
N ARG A 148 4.85 8.60 -2.61
CA ARG A 148 4.16 8.93 -3.88
C ARG A 148 2.65 8.83 -3.68
N SER A 149 1.92 9.82 -4.19
CA SER A 149 0.46 9.79 -4.19
C SER A 149 -0.04 8.69 -5.14
N PRO A 150 -1.23 8.11 -4.89
CA PRO A 150 -1.81 7.12 -5.77
C PRO A 150 -2.03 7.65 -7.19
N GLY A 151 -1.86 6.80 -8.19
CA GLY A 151 -1.99 7.15 -9.61
C GLY A 151 -0.98 6.41 -10.50
N ILE A 152 -0.93 6.79 -11.77
CA ILE A 152 0.04 6.28 -12.74
C ILE A 152 1.04 7.37 -13.12
N TYR A 153 2.31 6.99 -13.23
CA TYR A 153 3.41 7.91 -13.54
C TYR A 153 4.31 7.34 -14.62
N TYR A 154 4.57 8.14 -15.64
CA TYR A 154 5.45 7.83 -16.76
C TYR A 154 6.80 8.53 -16.59
N LYS A 155 7.87 7.82 -16.93
CA LYS A 155 9.23 8.34 -16.89
C LYS A 155 9.98 7.92 -18.15
N LYS A 156 10.72 8.87 -18.73
CA LYS A 156 11.73 8.61 -19.76
C LYS A 156 13.03 8.13 -19.13
N ASP A 157 13.62 7.10 -19.71
CA ASP A 157 14.95 6.61 -19.40
C ASP A 157 15.72 6.33 -20.70
N ASN A 158 16.99 5.95 -20.60
CA ASN A 158 17.80 5.57 -21.76
C ASN A 158 18.33 4.15 -21.59
N ALA A 159 18.13 3.33 -22.62
CA ALA A 159 18.76 2.02 -22.68
C ALA A 159 20.29 2.16 -22.88
N PRO A 160 21.09 1.11 -22.56
CA PRO A 160 22.54 1.16 -22.73
C PRO A 160 23.01 1.48 -24.15
N ASN A 161 22.20 1.19 -25.17
CA ASN A 161 22.47 1.52 -26.57
C ASN A 161 22.09 2.96 -26.96
N GLY A 162 21.69 3.80 -26.00
CA GLY A 162 21.29 5.19 -26.22
C GLY A 162 19.85 5.38 -26.70
N LYS A 163 19.09 4.30 -26.92
CA LYS A 163 17.69 4.39 -27.33
C LYS A 163 16.82 4.87 -26.17
N ARG A 164 15.89 5.78 -26.45
CA ARG A 164 14.86 6.19 -25.49
C ARG A 164 14.00 5.00 -25.10
N ILE A 165 13.78 4.83 -23.81
CA ILE A 165 12.83 3.88 -23.26
C ILE A 165 11.92 4.60 -22.27
N PHE A 166 10.72 4.07 -22.09
CA PHE A 166 9.74 4.60 -21.16
C PHE A 166 9.31 3.54 -20.17
N ASN A 167 9.05 4.00 -18.96
CA ASN A 167 8.54 3.19 -17.86
C ASN A 167 7.28 3.85 -17.31
N ALA A 168 6.28 3.05 -16.95
CA ALA A 168 5.13 3.50 -16.18
C ALA A 168 5.09 2.79 -14.83
N THR A 169 4.75 3.50 -13.76
CA THR A 169 4.48 2.89 -12.45
C THR A 169 3.10 3.31 -11.97
N LEU A 170 2.22 2.33 -11.82
CA LEU A 170 0.91 2.47 -11.21
C LEU A 170 1.01 2.14 -9.73
N ILE A 171 0.70 3.13 -8.91
CA ILE A 171 0.79 3.10 -7.45
C ILE A 171 -0.63 3.20 -6.89
N PRO A 172 -1.18 2.15 -6.26
CA PRO A 172 -2.45 2.27 -5.56
C PRO A 172 -2.29 2.97 -4.20
N ASN A 173 -3.42 3.35 -3.61
CA ASN A 173 -3.46 3.72 -2.20
C ASN A 173 -3.16 2.50 -1.31
N ARG A 174 -3.70 1.34 -1.72
CA ARG A 174 -3.52 0.03 -1.09
C ARG A 174 -3.55 -1.06 -2.15
N GLY A 175 -2.63 -2.02 -2.09
CA GLY A 175 -2.61 -3.18 -2.98
C GLY A 175 -1.32 -3.30 -3.78
N ALA A 176 -1.36 -4.15 -4.80
CA ALA A 176 -0.19 -4.51 -5.60
C ALA A 176 0.23 -3.37 -6.55
N TRP A 177 1.54 -3.18 -6.75
CA TRP A 177 2.02 -2.23 -7.75
C TRP A 177 2.03 -2.89 -9.13
N LEU A 178 1.70 -2.13 -10.17
CA LEU A 178 1.83 -2.54 -11.57
C LEU A 178 2.85 -1.63 -12.25
N LYS A 179 3.89 -2.22 -12.85
CA LYS A 179 4.94 -1.48 -13.57
C LYS A 179 4.97 -1.93 -15.01
N LEU A 180 5.03 -0.97 -15.92
CA LEU A 180 5.23 -1.20 -17.34
C LEU A 180 6.62 -0.69 -17.72
N GLU A 181 7.32 -1.40 -18.58
CA GLU A 181 8.61 -1.00 -19.10
C GLU A 181 8.69 -1.34 -20.59
N SER A 182 9.23 -0.42 -21.38
CA SER A 182 9.66 -0.71 -22.75
C SER A 182 11.17 -0.93 -22.76
N ASP A 183 11.64 -1.88 -23.56
CA ASP A 183 13.06 -2.17 -23.67
C ASP A 183 13.69 -1.57 -24.95
N ALA A 184 14.99 -1.83 -25.13
CA ALA A 184 15.74 -1.37 -26.30
C ALA A 184 15.24 -1.97 -27.64
N ASN A 185 14.52 -3.09 -27.59
CA ASN A 185 14.01 -3.81 -28.75
C ASN A 185 12.55 -3.46 -29.05
N ASP A 186 11.98 -2.44 -28.41
CA ASP A 186 10.57 -2.05 -28.52
C ASP A 186 9.59 -3.12 -27.99
N VAL A 187 10.04 -3.96 -27.06
CA VAL A 187 9.17 -4.92 -26.39
C VAL A 187 8.62 -4.30 -25.11
N VAL A 188 7.31 -4.42 -24.89
CA VAL A 188 6.65 -3.93 -23.69
C VAL A 188 6.49 -5.07 -22.68
N TYR A 189 7.00 -4.85 -21.47
CA TYR A 189 6.88 -5.78 -20.36
C TYR A 189 6.03 -5.19 -19.24
N VAL A 190 5.44 -6.08 -18.46
CA VAL A 190 4.76 -5.77 -17.22
C VAL A 190 5.37 -6.53 -16.05
N LYS A 191 5.41 -5.87 -14.91
CA LYS A 191 5.89 -6.40 -13.64
C LYS A 191 4.88 -6.10 -12.55
N ILE A 192 4.40 -7.16 -11.89
CA ILE A 192 3.46 -7.09 -10.77
C ILE A 192 4.24 -7.23 -9.46
N ASP A 193 4.11 -6.25 -8.57
CA ASP A 193 4.88 -6.13 -7.32
C ASP A 193 6.41 -6.25 -7.54
N LYS A 194 7.05 -7.21 -6.87
CA LYS A 194 8.50 -7.48 -6.92
C LYS A 194 8.83 -8.73 -7.75
N ASN A 195 7.85 -9.28 -8.46
CA ASN A 195 8.00 -10.51 -9.23
C ASN A 195 8.75 -10.30 -10.55
N ARG A 196 9.06 -11.37 -11.29
CA ARG A 196 9.73 -11.26 -12.59
C ARG A 196 8.79 -10.64 -13.63
N LYS A 197 9.38 -9.93 -14.59
CA LYS A 197 8.63 -9.35 -15.71
C LYS A 197 8.10 -10.43 -16.66
N ILE A 198 6.97 -10.14 -17.30
CA ILE A 198 6.34 -10.89 -18.38
C ILE A 198 6.00 -9.92 -19.53
N PRO A 199 5.86 -10.39 -20.78
CA PRO A 199 5.32 -9.56 -21.86
C PRO A 199 3.97 -8.96 -21.45
N ALA A 200 3.72 -7.70 -21.82
CA ALA A 200 2.46 -7.03 -21.48
C ALA A 200 1.25 -7.75 -22.09
N THR A 201 1.40 -8.30 -23.29
CA THR A 201 0.38 -9.12 -23.98
C THR A 201 -0.03 -10.34 -23.17
N THR A 202 0.89 -10.97 -22.43
CA THR A 202 0.56 -12.12 -21.57
C THR A 202 -0.42 -11.69 -20.47
N LEU A 203 -0.24 -10.51 -19.87
CA LEU A 203 -1.19 -9.98 -18.91
C LEU A 203 -2.52 -9.60 -19.58
N LEU A 204 -2.48 -8.91 -20.72
CA LEU A 204 -3.69 -8.51 -21.44
C LEU A 204 -4.53 -9.73 -21.86
N ARG A 205 -3.89 -10.79 -22.36
CA ARG A 205 -4.53 -12.05 -22.70
C ARG A 205 -5.10 -12.74 -21.45
N ALA A 206 -4.38 -12.74 -20.32
CA ALA A 206 -4.90 -13.25 -19.05
C ALA A 206 -6.12 -12.48 -18.53
N LEU A 207 -6.27 -11.20 -18.90
CA LEU A 207 -7.46 -10.38 -18.62
C LEU A 207 -8.60 -10.63 -19.61
N GLY A 208 -8.41 -11.52 -20.59
CA GLY A 208 -9.43 -11.94 -21.55
C GLY A 208 -9.44 -11.15 -22.86
N LEU A 209 -8.42 -10.32 -23.14
CA LEU A 209 -8.30 -9.66 -24.43
C LEU A 209 -7.80 -10.64 -25.51
N THR A 210 -8.47 -10.62 -26.65
CA THR A 210 -7.97 -11.28 -27.87
C THR A 210 -6.90 -10.43 -28.54
N GLU A 211 -6.12 -11.01 -29.45
CA GLU A 211 -5.17 -10.25 -30.26
C GLU A 211 -5.86 -9.15 -31.06
N GLN A 212 -7.03 -9.43 -31.62
CA GLN A 212 -7.85 -8.45 -32.31
C GLN A 212 -8.30 -7.30 -31.39
N ASP A 213 -8.64 -7.58 -30.13
CA ASP A 213 -8.97 -6.53 -29.15
C ASP A 213 -7.75 -5.64 -28.86
N MET A 214 -6.57 -6.25 -28.73
CA MET A 214 -5.31 -5.54 -28.51
C MET A 214 -4.95 -4.65 -29.71
N GLU A 215 -5.11 -5.15 -30.93
CA GLU A 215 -4.89 -4.39 -32.18
C GLU A 215 -5.81 -3.17 -32.30
N ASN A 216 -7.07 -3.32 -31.89
CA ASN A 216 -8.04 -2.23 -31.94
C ASN A 216 -7.76 -1.13 -30.89
N GLN A 217 -7.12 -1.48 -29.78
CA GLN A 217 -6.93 -0.57 -28.64
C GLN A 217 -5.52 0.03 -28.56
N ILE A 218 -4.50 -0.66 -29.08
CA ILE A 218 -3.11 -0.19 -29.08
C ILE A 218 -2.78 0.41 -30.45
N ARG A 219 -2.56 1.72 -30.51
CA ARG A 219 -2.46 2.47 -31.77
C ARG A 219 -1.29 2.06 -32.65
N HIS A 220 -0.15 1.72 -32.04
CA HIS A 220 1.09 1.45 -32.76
C HIS A 220 1.39 -0.04 -32.80
N PHE A 221 1.01 -0.66 -33.91
CA PHE A 221 1.09 -2.10 -34.14
C PHE A 221 2.51 -2.68 -34.02
N ASP A 222 3.56 -1.93 -34.38
CA ASP A 222 4.95 -2.42 -34.33
C ASP A 222 5.40 -2.86 -32.93
N PHE A 223 5.01 -2.12 -31.89
CA PHE A 223 5.31 -2.47 -30.49
C PHE A 223 4.49 -3.69 -30.04
N LEU A 224 3.22 -3.74 -30.45
CA LEU A 224 2.34 -4.86 -30.14
C LEU A 224 2.87 -6.15 -30.77
N GLN A 225 3.20 -6.14 -32.06
CA GLN A 225 3.72 -7.31 -32.77
C GLN A 225 5.01 -7.84 -32.12
N LYS A 226 5.99 -6.96 -31.86
CA LYS A 226 7.25 -7.38 -31.19
C LYS A 226 7.03 -7.94 -29.79
N THR A 227 5.98 -7.47 -29.10
CA THR A 227 5.62 -7.97 -27.78
C THR A 227 4.91 -9.33 -27.88
N LEU A 228 4.00 -9.50 -28.84
CA LEU A 228 3.36 -10.78 -29.17
C LEU A 228 4.41 -11.84 -29.56
N ASP A 229 5.43 -11.48 -30.35
CA ASP A 229 6.52 -12.40 -30.74
C ASP A 229 7.35 -12.89 -29.53
N LYS A 230 7.34 -12.14 -28.41
CA LYS A 230 7.99 -12.52 -27.15
C LYS A 230 7.04 -13.22 -26.17
N ASP A 231 5.75 -13.22 -26.45
CA ASP A 231 4.74 -13.90 -25.67
C ASP A 231 4.78 -15.40 -25.95
N SER A 232 5.00 -16.20 -24.92
CA SER A 232 5.04 -17.65 -25.05
C SER A 232 3.65 -18.30 -24.97
N THR A 233 2.61 -17.51 -24.74
CA THR A 233 1.24 -18.00 -24.57
C THR A 233 0.44 -17.81 -25.85
N SER A 234 -0.62 -18.58 -26.03
CA SER A 234 -1.51 -18.48 -27.21
C SER A 234 -2.96 -18.19 -26.84
N ASP A 235 -3.39 -18.61 -25.65
CA ASP A 235 -4.76 -18.41 -25.16
C ASP A 235 -4.80 -17.82 -23.74
N THR A 236 -6.02 -17.48 -23.29
CA THR A 236 -6.28 -16.90 -21.97
C THR A 236 -5.85 -17.81 -20.83
N ASP A 237 -6.04 -19.12 -20.95
CA ASP A 237 -5.77 -20.06 -19.87
C ASP A 237 -4.26 -20.30 -19.71
N GLU A 238 -3.51 -20.41 -20.80
CA GLU A 238 -2.05 -20.43 -20.81
C GLU A 238 -1.48 -19.14 -20.21
N ALA A 239 -2.05 -17.99 -20.59
CA ALA A 239 -1.67 -16.69 -20.04
C ALA A 239 -1.91 -16.60 -18.53
N LEU A 240 -3.06 -17.08 -18.04
CA LEU A 240 -3.37 -17.15 -16.61
C LEU A 240 -2.39 -18.05 -15.85
N VAL A 241 -2.02 -19.18 -16.43
CA VAL A 241 -1.02 -20.10 -15.86
C VAL A 241 0.36 -19.45 -15.80
N GLU A 242 0.80 -18.77 -16.86
CA GLU A 242 2.11 -18.10 -16.88
C GLU A 242 2.16 -16.95 -15.87
N VAL A 243 1.10 -16.12 -15.78
CA VAL A 243 1.00 -15.09 -14.74
C VAL A 243 1.07 -15.72 -13.35
N TYR A 244 0.34 -16.81 -13.09
CA TYR A 244 0.36 -17.49 -11.79
C TYR A 244 1.76 -17.98 -11.41
N LYS A 245 2.46 -18.68 -12.33
CA LYS A 245 3.84 -19.17 -12.10
C LYS A 245 4.81 -18.05 -11.71
N ARG A 246 4.60 -16.85 -12.26
CA ARG A 246 5.46 -15.67 -12.01
C ARG A 246 5.16 -15.02 -10.67
N LEU A 247 3.90 -15.03 -10.25
CA LEU A 247 3.47 -14.48 -8.96
C LEU A 247 3.71 -15.43 -7.79
N ARG A 248 3.64 -16.75 -8.02
CA ARG A 248 3.82 -17.81 -7.03
C ARG A 248 4.73 -18.92 -7.56
N PRO A 249 6.05 -18.71 -7.61
CA PRO A 249 6.97 -19.72 -8.09
C PRO A 249 7.00 -20.92 -7.13
N GLY A 250 6.75 -22.12 -7.66
CA GLY A 250 6.80 -23.38 -6.91
C GLY A 250 5.42 -23.96 -6.55
N ASP A 251 4.35 -23.16 -6.60
CA ASP A 251 2.99 -23.64 -6.40
C ASP A 251 2.46 -24.30 -7.70
N PRO A 252 1.60 -25.34 -7.61
CA PRO A 252 0.95 -25.90 -8.79
C PRO A 252 0.07 -24.83 -9.45
N ALA A 253 0.34 -24.55 -10.72
CA ALA A 253 -0.35 -23.51 -11.48
C ALA A 253 -1.56 -24.08 -12.23
N SER A 254 -2.71 -23.40 -12.12
CA SER A 254 -3.91 -23.68 -12.90
C SER A 254 -4.53 -22.39 -13.40
N ALA A 255 -5.26 -22.43 -14.51
CA ALA A 255 -5.93 -21.25 -15.08
C ALA A 255 -6.92 -20.63 -14.08
N ALA A 256 -7.72 -21.47 -13.41
CA ALA A 256 -8.65 -21.03 -12.36
C ALA A 256 -7.94 -20.36 -11.17
N GLY A 257 -6.79 -20.90 -10.74
CA GLY A 257 -5.96 -20.30 -9.70
C GLY A 257 -5.36 -18.97 -10.13
N GLY A 258 -4.90 -18.89 -11.39
CA GLY A 258 -4.43 -17.65 -12.03
C GLY A 258 -5.50 -16.56 -12.04
N ARG A 259 -6.73 -16.91 -12.45
CA ARG A 259 -7.86 -15.97 -12.53
C ARG A 259 -8.20 -15.42 -11.15
N THR A 260 -8.41 -16.32 -10.18
CA THR A 260 -8.67 -15.95 -8.78
C THR A 260 -7.56 -15.06 -8.20
N LEU A 261 -6.30 -15.37 -8.52
CA LEU A 261 -5.16 -14.58 -8.07
C LEU A 261 -5.18 -13.17 -8.67
N LEU A 262 -5.39 -13.02 -9.99
CA LEU A 262 -5.48 -11.71 -10.63
C LEU A 262 -6.68 -10.89 -10.13
N GLU A 263 -7.85 -11.51 -10.00
CA GLU A 263 -9.04 -10.91 -9.39
C GLU A 263 -8.74 -10.34 -8.01
N SER A 264 -8.19 -11.18 -7.12
CA SER A 264 -7.80 -10.76 -5.76
C SER A 264 -6.73 -9.67 -5.73
N ARG A 265 -5.94 -9.50 -6.80
CA ARG A 265 -4.79 -8.60 -6.84
C ARG A 265 -5.15 -7.21 -7.32
N PHE A 266 -6.10 -7.06 -8.23
CA PHE A 266 -6.40 -5.78 -8.88
C PHE A 266 -7.88 -5.40 -8.86
N PHE A 267 -8.78 -6.38 -8.77
CA PHE A 267 -10.21 -6.21 -8.99
C PHE A 267 -11.06 -6.41 -7.73
N ASP A 268 -10.45 -6.87 -6.63
CA ASP A 268 -11.06 -7.02 -5.30
C ASP A 268 -10.85 -5.75 -4.46
N ASP A 269 -11.95 -5.12 -4.04
CA ASP A 269 -11.97 -3.87 -3.26
C ASP A 269 -11.40 -4.01 -1.83
N LYS A 270 -11.41 -5.23 -1.27
CA LYS A 270 -10.80 -5.51 0.03
C LYS A 270 -9.28 -5.47 -0.05
N ARG A 271 -8.71 -5.94 -1.17
CA ARG A 271 -7.27 -6.10 -1.34
C ARG A 271 -6.63 -4.99 -2.17
N TYR A 272 -7.42 -4.28 -2.96
CA TYR A 272 -6.96 -3.22 -3.85
C TYR A 272 -7.82 -1.97 -3.74
N ASP A 273 -7.18 -0.81 -3.61
CA ASP A 273 -7.83 0.49 -3.57
C ASP A 273 -6.88 1.56 -4.14
N LEU A 274 -7.33 2.28 -5.16
CA LEU A 274 -6.68 3.47 -5.71
C LEU A 274 -6.94 4.71 -4.84
N GLY A 275 -8.00 4.68 -4.03
CA GLY A 275 -8.57 5.87 -3.41
C GLY A 275 -9.19 6.82 -4.44
N MET A 276 -9.95 7.80 -3.96
CA MET A 276 -10.61 8.80 -4.82
C MET A 276 -9.60 9.61 -5.63
N VAL A 277 -8.50 10.03 -4.98
CA VAL A 277 -7.44 10.81 -5.64
C VAL A 277 -6.74 9.97 -6.71
N GLY A 278 -6.46 8.68 -6.45
CA GLY A 278 -5.82 7.81 -7.42
C GLY A 278 -6.69 7.58 -8.65
N ARG A 279 -7.98 7.26 -8.45
CA ARG A 279 -8.95 7.13 -9.54
C ARG A 279 -9.05 8.40 -10.38
N TYR A 280 -9.19 9.56 -9.74
CA TYR A 280 -9.21 10.86 -10.42
C TYR A 280 -7.94 11.10 -11.25
N LYS A 281 -6.75 10.88 -10.67
CA LYS A 281 -5.47 11.07 -11.37
C LYS A 281 -5.31 10.13 -12.56
N MET A 282 -5.72 8.87 -12.41
CA MET A 282 -5.69 7.89 -13.50
C MET A 282 -6.62 8.28 -14.65
N ASN A 283 -7.87 8.60 -14.35
CA ASN A 283 -8.85 9.05 -15.34
C ASN A 283 -8.33 10.26 -16.11
N LYS A 284 -7.80 11.26 -15.41
CA LYS A 284 -7.24 12.45 -16.02
C LYS A 284 -6.02 12.15 -16.91
N LYS A 285 -5.09 11.31 -16.45
CA LYS A 285 -3.84 11.01 -17.18
C LYS A 285 -4.10 10.16 -18.43
N LEU A 286 -5.00 9.18 -18.32
CA LEU A 286 -5.30 8.21 -19.38
C LEU A 286 -6.49 8.61 -20.25
N GLY A 287 -7.14 9.75 -19.98
CA GLY A 287 -8.31 10.21 -20.73
C GLY A 287 -9.54 9.32 -20.56
N LEU A 288 -9.71 8.70 -19.39
CA LEU A 288 -10.80 7.77 -19.09
C LEU A 288 -11.94 8.44 -18.33
N SER A 289 -13.15 7.92 -18.48
CA SER A 289 -14.37 8.38 -17.80
C SER A 289 -14.96 7.32 -16.86
N ILE A 290 -14.10 6.60 -16.13
CA ILE A 290 -14.52 5.58 -15.15
C ILE A 290 -15.07 6.28 -13.90
N PRO A 291 -16.19 5.82 -13.30
CA PRO A 291 -16.76 6.46 -12.11
C PRO A 291 -15.77 6.58 -10.94
N ASP A 292 -15.82 7.71 -10.21
CA ASP A 292 -14.97 7.95 -9.03
C ASP A 292 -15.25 6.98 -7.87
N SER A 293 -16.40 6.31 -7.89
CA SER A 293 -16.76 5.23 -6.96
C SER A 293 -16.00 3.93 -7.24
N THR A 294 -15.52 3.72 -8.46
CA THR A 294 -14.73 2.53 -8.82
C THR A 294 -13.30 2.72 -8.36
N ARG A 295 -12.96 2.16 -7.20
CA ARG A 295 -11.63 2.32 -6.60
C ARG A 295 -10.65 1.17 -6.86
N THR A 296 -11.11 0.07 -7.45
CA THR A 296 -10.25 -1.00 -7.98
C THR A 296 -9.74 -0.64 -9.36
N LEU A 297 -8.72 -1.35 -9.87
CA LEU A 297 -8.37 -1.21 -11.29
C LEU A 297 -9.45 -1.81 -12.18
N THR A 298 -9.47 -1.38 -13.44
CA THR A 298 -10.28 -1.98 -14.50
C THR A 298 -9.37 -2.48 -15.62
N VAL A 299 -9.88 -3.37 -16.47
CA VAL A 299 -9.14 -3.81 -17.65
C VAL A 299 -8.83 -2.62 -18.57
N GLN A 300 -9.77 -1.68 -18.72
CA GLN A 300 -9.60 -0.46 -19.50
C GLN A 300 -8.44 0.40 -18.99
N ASP A 301 -8.26 0.51 -17.67
CA ASP A 301 -7.11 1.22 -17.08
C ASP A 301 -5.79 0.62 -17.53
N ILE A 302 -5.69 -0.70 -17.54
CA ILE A 302 -4.44 -1.43 -17.85
C ILE A 302 -4.13 -1.29 -19.35
N VAL A 303 -5.13 -1.44 -20.21
CA VAL A 303 -4.93 -1.29 -21.67
C VAL A 303 -4.54 0.15 -22.02
N ALA A 304 -5.28 1.14 -21.51
CA ALA A 304 -4.95 2.55 -21.74
C ALA A 304 -3.56 2.91 -21.19
N ALA A 305 -3.16 2.31 -20.07
CA ALA A 305 -1.82 2.51 -19.53
C ALA A 305 -0.71 1.97 -20.45
N VAL A 306 -0.92 0.81 -21.08
CA VAL A 306 -0.02 0.22 -22.07
C VAL A 306 0.01 1.07 -23.34
N ASP A 307 -1.15 1.44 -23.89
CA ASP A 307 -1.24 2.27 -25.09
C ASP A 307 -0.54 3.62 -24.89
N TYR A 308 -0.78 4.31 -23.77
CA TYR A 308 -0.10 5.56 -23.45
C TYR A 308 1.43 5.40 -23.38
N LEU A 309 1.92 4.29 -22.82
CA LEU A 309 3.36 4.02 -22.77
C LEU A 309 3.96 3.92 -24.18
N VAL A 310 3.24 3.27 -25.09
CA VAL A 310 3.66 3.10 -26.48
C VAL A 310 3.61 4.44 -27.21
N ASN A 311 2.54 5.23 -27.04
CA ASN A 311 2.38 6.54 -27.67
C ASN A 311 3.52 7.53 -27.30
N LEU A 312 4.09 7.43 -26.09
CA LEU A 312 5.26 8.22 -25.70
C LEU A 312 6.50 7.99 -26.59
N HIS A 313 6.64 6.81 -27.22
CA HIS A 313 7.70 6.55 -28.20
C HIS A 313 7.48 7.26 -29.53
N TYR A 314 6.30 7.80 -29.76
CA TYR A 314 5.93 8.59 -30.94
C TYR A 314 5.73 10.06 -30.59
N ASP A 315 6.21 10.48 -29.41
CA ASP A 315 6.09 11.85 -28.90
C ASP A 315 4.62 12.31 -28.76
N ASP A 316 3.68 11.36 -28.61
CA ASP A 316 2.27 11.59 -28.28
C ASP A 316 2.05 11.32 -26.79
N GLY A 317 2.03 12.40 -26.00
CA GLY A 317 1.88 12.38 -24.55
C GLY A 317 3.03 13.04 -23.80
N GLU A 318 2.95 13.06 -22.47
CA GLU A 318 3.92 13.72 -21.60
C GLU A 318 4.37 12.78 -20.47
N VAL A 319 5.64 12.88 -20.08
CA VAL A 319 6.17 12.19 -18.90
C VAL A 319 5.89 12.99 -17.63
N ASP A 320 5.92 12.32 -16.48
CA ASP A 320 5.58 12.92 -15.19
C ASP A 320 6.82 13.23 -14.36
N GLU A 321 6.82 14.39 -13.70
CA GLU A 321 7.81 14.71 -12.66
C GLU A 321 7.39 14.04 -11.34
N ILE A 322 7.88 12.82 -11.12
CA ILE A 322 7.52 11.97 -9.97
C ILE A 322 7.93 12.59 -8.62
N ASP A 323 8.92 13.48 -8.62
CA ASP A 323 9.45 14.12 -7.41
C ASP A 323 8.76 15.44 -7.07
N HIS A 324 7.90 15.97 -7.96
CA HIS A 324 7.09 17.15 -7.69
C HIS A 324 6.16 16.91 -6.48
N LEU A 325 6.07 17.87 -5.56
CA LEU A 325 5.30 17.71 -4.32
C LEU A 325 3.81 17.42 -4.55
N GLY A 326 3.22 17.92 -5.64
CA GLY A 326 1.84 17.57 -6.04
C GLY A 326 1.63 16.09 -6.41
N ASN A 327 2.72 15.36 -6.68
CA ASN A 327 2.72 13.92 -6.89
C ASN A 327 3.14 13.14 -5.63
N ARG A 328 3.39 13.85 -4.53
CA ARG A 328 3.74 13.29 -3.22
C ARG A 328 2.62 13.54 -2.20
N ARG A 329 2.55 12.69 -1.19
CA ARG A 329 1.64 12.86 -0.04
C ARG A 329 2.35 12.50 1.26
N ILE A 330 1.86 13.04 2.37
CA ILE A 330 2.34 12.67 3.69
C ILE A 330 1.63 11.39 4.12
N SER A 331 2.42 10.34 4.38
CA SER A 331 1.97 9.13 5.07
C SER A 331 2.21 9.33 6.56
N THR A 332 1.10 9.39 7.30
CA THR A 332 1.11 9.73 8.73
C THR A 332 1.40 8.48 9.59
N VAL A 333 1.70 8.67 10.87
CA VAL A 333 2.07 7.57 11.78
C VAL A 333 1.06 6.42 11.83
N GLY A 334 -0.24 6.73 11.90
CA GLY A 334 -1.32 5.75 11.90
C GLY A 334 -1.34 4.92 10.62
N GLU A 335 -1.16 5.56 9.47
CA GLU A 335 -1.10 4.87 8.17
C GLU A 335 0.15 3.96 8.05
N LEU A 336 1.31 4.44 8.53
CA LEU A 336 2.53 3.64 8.54
C LEU A 336 2.38 2.38 9.41
N ILE A 337 1.75 2.52 10.58
CA ILE A 337 1.47 1.39 11.48
C ILE A 337 0.42 0.47 10.88
N GLN A 338 -0.64 1.02 10.27
CA GLN A 338 -1.70 0.26 9.58
C GLN A 338 -1.11 -0.63 8.48
N ASN A 339 -0.24 -0.06 7.64
CA ASN A 339 0.46 -0.80 6.60
C ASN A 339 1.35 -1.93 7.17
N GLN A 340 2.03 -1.69 8.30
CA GLN A 340 2.84 -2.72 8.93
C GLN A 340 1.97 -3.83 9.57
N PHE A 341 0.83 -3.46 10.14
CA PHE A 341 -0.14 -4.41 10.70
C PHE A 341 -0.72 -5.32 9.61
N ARG A 342 -1.08 -4.75 8.46
CA ARG A 342 -1.51 -5.47 7.24
C ARG A 342 -0.51 -6.54 6.79
N VAL A 343 0.78 -6.21 6.78
CA VAL A 343 1.84 -7.18 6.44
C VAL A 343 1.85 -8.33 7.44
N GLY A 344 1.63 -8.05 8.73
CA GLY A 344 1.44 -9.06 9.77
C GLY A 344 0.21 -9.94 9.51
N LEU A 345 -0.96 -9.33 9.25
CA LEU A 345 -2.20 -10.05 8.95
C LEU A 345 -2.08 -10.92 7.70
N THR A 346 -1.36 -10.48 6.67
CA THR A 346 -1.11 -11.28 5.46
C THR A 346 -0.35 -12.58 5.77
N ARG A 347 0.62 -12.51 6.70
CA ARG A 347 1.36 -13.70 7.15
C ARG A 347 0.46 -14.61 8.00
N LEU A 348 -0.35 -14.02 8.88
CA LEU A 348 -1.32 -14.74 9.68
C LEU A 348 -2.35 -15.45 8.80
N GLU A 349 -2.89 -14.77 7.78
CA GLU A 349 -3.84 -15.33 6.81
C GLU A 349 -3.28 -16.60 6.18
N ARG A 350 -2.00 -16.56 5.75
CA ARG A 350 -1.34 -17.72 5.16
C ARG A 350 -1.23 -18.89 6.15
N ILE A 351 -0.78 -18.63 7.38
CA ILE A 351 -0.64 -19.66 8.42
C ILE A 351 -2.00 -20.27 8.79
N VAL A 352 -3.05 -19.44 8.88
CA VAL A 352 -4.41 -19.92 9.16
C VAL A 352 -4.89 -20.85 8.05
N LYS A 353 -4.70 -20.47 6.78
CA LYS A 353 -5.04 -21.32 5.63
C LYS A 353 -4.28 -22.64 5.62
N GLU A 354 -2.99 -22.63 5.94
CA GLU A 354 -2.15 -23.84 6.06
C GLU A 354 -2.55 -24.75 7.23
N ARG A 355 -3.20 -24.23 8.27
CA ARG A 355 -3.68 -25.02 9.42
C ARG A 355 -5.12 -25.50 9.27
N MET A 356 -5.88 -24.95 8.34
CA MET A 356 -7.24 -25.37 8.03
C MET A 356 -7.30 -26.53 7.04
N THR A 357 -6.22 -26.75 6.27
CA THR A 357 -5.99 -27.99 5.52
C THR A 357 -5.58 -29.11 6.44
#